data_AF-A0A261D309-F1
#
_entry.id   AF-A0A261D309-F1
#
_cell.length_a   1.000
_cell.length_b   1.000
_cell.length_c   1.000
_cell.angle_alpha   90.00
_cell.angle_beta   90.00
_cell.angle_gamma   90.00
#
_symmetry.space_group_name_H-M   'P 1'
#
loop_
_entity.id
_entity.type
_entity.pdbx_description
1 polymer ?
#
loop_
_entity_poly.entity_id
_entity_poly.type
_entity_poly.pdbx_seq_one_letter_code
_entity_poly.pdbx_strand_id
1 'polypeptide(L)'
;MPQRAFRGIELICAATGGALGAGARLLLDEWYPGPRHDFAVSLIAIGVSGVVLGSLSTGGYRRTMRWFALGFSSGLGALSVAVVVATTSTHVWMSVAYLVATVFVATGAIATGRLTARLGAR
;
A
#
# COMPACT_ATOMS: atom_id res chain seq x y z
N MET A 1 -23.30 15.53 17.07
CA MET A 1 -22.35 14.68 16.33
C MET A 1 -21.24 14.26 17.31
N PRO A 2 -21.19 13.01 17.80
CA PRO A 2 -20.13 12.63 18.72
C PRO A 2 -18.83 12.43 17.92
N GLN A 3 -17.88 13.36 18.09
CA GLN A 3 -16.49 13.19 17.68
C GLN A 3 -15.97 11.94 18.37
N ARG A 4 -15.76 10.86 17.61
CA ARG A 4 -15.10 9.66 18.12
C ARG A 4 -13.68 10.07 18.49
N ALA A 5 -13.43 10.26 19.78
CA ALA A 5 -12.09 10.48 20.30
C ALA A 5 -11.21 9.32 19.81
N PHE A 6 -10.31 9.60 18.87
CA PHE A 6 -9.23 8.69 18.51
C PHE A 6 -8.53 8.35 19.82
N ARG A 7 -8.57 7.09 20.24
CA ARG A 7 -7.83 6.67 21.43
C ARG A 7 -6.36 6.88 21.09
N GLY A 8 -5.58 7.56 21.95
CA GLY A 8 -4.18 7.92 21.64
C GLY A 8 -3.33 6.76 21.09
N ILE A 9 -3.64 5.53 21.51
CA ILE A 9 -3.04 4.28 21.02
C ILE A 9 -3.27 4.07 19.51
N GLU A 10 -4.46 4.37 18.97
CA GLU A 10 -4.77 4.23 17.55
C GLU A 10 -3.95 5.22 16.70
N LEU A 11 -3.74 6.43 17.23
CA LEU A 11 -2.96 7.47 16.58
C LEU A 11 -1.45 7.13 16.58
N ILE A 12 -0.95 6.58 17.69
CA ILE A 12 0.41 6.04 17.77
C ILE A 12 0.58 4.89 16.77
N CYS A 13 -0.34 3.92 16.73
CA CYS A 13 -0.27 2.80 15.78
C CYS A 13 -0.24 3.30 14.33
N ALA A 14 -1.09 4.26 13.96
CA ALA A 14 -1.10 4.84 12.63
C ALA A 14 0.20 5.59 12.31
N ALA A 15 0.72 6.37 13.25
CA ALA A 15 1.98 7.11 13.08
C ALA A 15 3.19 6.17 12.95
N THR A 16 3.28 5.13 13.79
CA THR A 16 4.36 4.12 13.70
C THR A 16 4.27 3.34 12.40
N GLY A 17 3.06 2.93 12.00
CA GLY A 17 2.84 2.29 10.70
C GLY A 17 3.29 3.19 9.56
N GLY A 18 2.89 4.46 9.57
CA GLY A 18 3.25 5.46 8.57
C GLY A 18 4.75 5.69 8.47
N ALA A 19 5.44 5.84 9.60
CA ALA A 19 6.90 6.01 9.63
C ALA A 19 7.62 4.79 9.04
N LEU A 20 7.18 3.58 9.37
CA LEU A 20 7.73 2.35 8.80
C LEU A 20 7.42 2.22 7.31
N GLY A 21 6.23 2.61 6.86
CA GLY A 21 5.86 2.61 5.45
C GLY A 21 6.72 3.60 4.64
N ALA A 22 6.94 4.80 5.18
CA ALA A 22 7.82 5.80 4.57
C ALA A 22 9.28 5.34 4.56
N GLY A 23 9.77 4.73 5.64
CA GLY A 23 11.11 4.15 5.70
C GLY A 23 11.30 3.00 4.71
N ALA A 24 10.32 2.10 4.60
CA ALA A 24 10.34 1.02 3.61
C ALA A 24 10.37 1.56 2.17
N ARG A 25 9.66 2.66 1.92
CA ARG A 25 9.70 3.34 0.63
C ARG A 25 11.07 3.94 0.35
N LEU A 26 11.71 4.61 1.31
CA LEU A 26 13.07 5.14 1.13
C LEU A 26 14.07 4.03 0.80
N LEU A 27 13.93 2.86 1.44
CA LEU A 27 14.74 1.68 1.12
C LEU A 27 14.44 1.15 -0.29
N LEU A 28 13.17 1.07 -0.69
CA LEU A 28 12.82 0.70 -2.07
C LEU A 28 13.42 1.70 -3.07
N ASP A 29 13.44 2.98 -2.71
CA ASP A 29 13.99 4.02 -3.55
C ASP A 29 15.52 3.87 -3.72
N GLU A 30 16.22 3.45 -2.67
CA GLU A 30 17.67 3.22 -2.69
C GLU A 30 18.05 1.92 -3.42
N TRP A 31 17.22 0.89 -3.33
CA TRP A 31 17.50 -0.44 -3.90
C TRP A 31 17.19 -0.56 -5.39
N TYR A 32 16.41 0.36 -5.97
CA TYR A 32 15.98 0.30 -7.38
C TYR A 32 16.51 1.42 -8.28
N PRO A 33 17.82 1.74 -8.33
CA PRO A 33 18.35 2.83 -9.15
C PRO A 33 18.24 2.47 -10.65
N GLY A 34 17.16 2.90 -11.30
CA GLY A 34 16.93 2.61 -12.72
C GLY A 34 15.97 3.57 -13.40
N PRO A 35 15.95 3.63 -14.74
CA PRO A 35 15.14 4.57 -15.51
C PRO A 35 13.62 4.36 -15.40
N ARG A 36 13.17 3.29 -14.73
CA ARG A 36 11.76 2.97 -14.43
C ARG A 36 11.52 2.74 -12.94
N HIS A 37 12.39 3.30 -12.11
CA HIS A 37 12.35 3.21 -10.66
C HIS A 37 10.96 3.55 -10.12
N ASP A 38 10.42 4.74 -10.46
CA ASP A 38 9.13 5.19 -9.93
C ASP A 38 7.97 4.23 -10.27
N PHE A 39 8.05 3.61 -11.45
CA PHE A 39 7.08 2.61 -11.90
C PHE A 39 7.21 1.29 -11.10
N ALA A 40 8.43 0.80 -10.88
CA ALA A 40 8.67 -0.42 -10.15
C ALA A 40 8.32 -0.27 -8.66
N VAL A 41 8.78 0.82 -8.04
CA VAL A 41 8.54 1.11 -6.62
C VAL A 41 7.04 1.29 -6.36
N SER A 42 6.32 1.99 -7.22
CA SER A 42 4.87 2.16 -7.06
C SER A 42 4.09 0.85 -7.19
N LEU A 43 4.42 -0.02 -8.16
CA LEU A 43 3.76 -1.33 -8.28
C LEU A 43 4.04 -2.22 -7.08
N ILE A 44 5.28 -2.25 -6.58
CA ILE A 44 5.65 -2.98 -5.37
C ILE A 44 4.86 -2.42 -4.18
N ALA A 45 4.82 -1.09 -4.04
CA ALA A 45 4.12 -0.44 -2.96
C ALA A 45 2.61 -0.75 -2.95
N ILE A 46 2.00 -0.78 -4.13
CA ILE A 46 0.58 -1.13 -4.31
C ILE A 46 0.33 -2.61 -4.05
N GLY A 47 1.24 -3.48 -4.51
CA GLY A 47 1.18 -4.91 -4.23
C GLY A 47 1.25 -5.20 -2.73
N VAL A 48 2.23 -4.65 -2.04
CA VAL A 48 2.40 -4.84 -0.58
C VAL A 48 1.18 -4.31 0.17
N SER A 49 0.72 -3.10 -0.15
CA SER A 49 -0.47 -2.51 0.47
C SER A 49 -1.72 -3.35 0.22
N GLY A 50 -1.89 -3.86 -1.01
CA GLY A 50 -3.00 -4.72 -1.40
C GLY A 50 -3.02 -6.04 -0.63
N VAL A 51 -1.88 -6.70 -0.48
CA VAL A 51 -1.76 -7.95 0.31
C VAL A 51 -2.11 -7.67 1.77
N VAL A 52 -1.55 -6.62 2.37
CA VAL A 52 -1.81 -6.27 3.78
C VAL A 52 -3.29 -5.99 4.01
N LEU A 53 -3.93 -5.17 3.16
CA LEU A 53 -5.36 -4.86 3.24
C LEU A 53 -6.24 -6.09 2.97
N GLY A 54 -5.87 -6.93 1.99
CA GLY A 54 -6.55 -8.18 1.68
C GLY A 54 -6.58 -9.13 2.86
N SER A 55 -5.43 -9.33 3.49
CA SER A 55 -5.32 -10.12 4.72
C SER A 55 -6.21 -9.55 5.83
N LEU A 56 -6.12 -8.25 6.09
CA LEU A 56 -6.91 -7.56 7.12
C LEU A 56 -8.42 -7.64 6.92
N SER A 57 -8.88 -7.74 5.67
CA SER A 57 -10.31 -7.87 5.35
C SER A 57 -10.89 -9.23 5.73
N THR A 58 -10.05 -10.25 5.88
CA THR A 58 -10.48 -11.65 6.05
C THR A 58 -10.09 -12.22 7.41
N GLY A 59 -8.96 -11.82 7.97
CA GLY A 59 -8.58 -12.19 9.33
C GLY A 59 -9.31 -11.30 10.34
N GLY A 60 -9.76 -11.88 11.46
CA GLY A 60 -10.35 -11.15 12.59
C GLY A 60 -9.34 -10.29 13.35
N TYR A 61 -8.56 -9.45 12.66
CA TYR A 61 -7.48 -8.66 13.25
C TYR A 61 -8.00 -7.61 14.23
N ARG A 62 -7.22 -7.37 15.29
CA ARG A 62 -7.49 -6.35 16.30
C ARG A 62 -7.55 -4.96 15.67
N ARG A 63 -8.38 -4.07 16.24
CA ARG A 63 -8.59 -2.69 15.77
C ARG A 63 -7.27 -1.90 15.63
N THR A 64 -6.32 -2.11 16.53
CA THR A 64 -4.98 -1.51 16.50
C THR A 64 -4.15 -1.92 15.29
N MET A 65 -4.23 -3.19 14.85
CA MET A 65 -3.52 -3.66 13.65
C MET A 65 -4.08 -3.03 12.37
N ARG A 66 -5.38 -2.74 12.33
CA ARG A 66 -6.00 -2.03 11.20
C ARG A 66 -5.45 -0.61 11.07
N TRP A 67 -5.34 0.11 12.17
CA TRP A 67 -4.77 1.47 12.18
C TRP A 67 -3.29 1.48 11.79
N PHE A 68 -2.52 0.52 12.29
CA PHE A 68 -1.13 0.34 11.88
C PHE A 68 -1.00 0.11 10.38
N ALA A 69 -1.79 -0.80 9.82
CA ALA A 69 -1.72 -1.12 8.40
C ALA A 69 -2.22 0.01 7.48
N LEU A 70 -3.22 0.77 7.93
CA LEU A 70 -3.66 1.99 7.25
C LEU A 70 -2.53 3.03 7.25
N GLY A 71 -1.87 3.22 8.39
CA GLY A 71 -0.68 4.06 8.51
C GLY A 71 0.41 3.60 7.55
N PHE A 72 0.77 2.32 7.57
CA PHE A 72 1.81 1.72 6.73
C PHE A 72 1.52 1.88 5.24
N SER A 73 0.30 1.57 4.80
CA SER A 73 -0.10 1.72 3.40
C SER A 73 -0.10 3.18 2.95
N SER A 74 -0.48 4.10 3.84
CA SER A 74 -0.42 5.55 3.60
C SER A 74 1.02 6.04 3.48
N GLY A 75 1.91 5.63 4.40
CA GLY A 75 3.33 6.01 4.41
C GLY A 75 4.10 5.48 3.20
N LEU A 76 3.72 4.33 2.66
CA LEU A 76 4.23 3.81 1.39
C LEU A 76 3.89 4.71 0.19
N GLY A 77 2.85 5.56 0.29
CA GLY A 77 2.53 6.61 -0.69
C GLY A 77 2.31 6.10 -2.11
N ALA A 78 1.81 4.86 -2.22
CA ALA A 78 1.80 4.09 -3.45
C ALA A 78 0.94 4.73 -4.56
N LEU A 79 -0.22 5.29 -4.17
CA LEU A 79 -1.12 6.01 -5.08
C LEU A 79 -0.56 7.36 -5.54
N SER A 80 0.11 8.11 -4.66
CA SER A 80 0.67 9.42 -5.02
C SER A 80 1.75 9.31 -6.10
N VAL A 81 2.62 8.30 -6.02
CA VAL A 81 3.61 8.01 -7.07
C VAL A 81 2.93 7.57 -8.34
N ALA A 82 1.93 6.69 -8.22
CA ALA A 82 1.21 6.19 -9.37
C ALA A 82 0.55 7.31 -10.17
N VAL A 83 -0.08 8.26 -9.49
CA VAL A 83 -0.66 9.44 -10.13
C VAL A 83 0.43 10.27 -10.81
N VAL A 84 1.53 10.57 -10.12
CA VAL A 84 2.64 11.36 -10.68
C VAL A 84 3.23 10.69 -11.92
N VAL A 85 3.51 9.38 -11.88
CA VAL A 85 4.03 8.61 -13.02
C VAL A 85 3.04 8.63 -14.18
N ALA A 86 1.74 8.42 -13.93
CA ALA A 86 0.72 8.42 -14.97
C ALA A 86 0.54 9.80 -15.64
N THR A 87 0.74 10.89 -14.88
CA THR A 87 0.58 12.27 -15.39
C THR A 87 1.84 12.83 -16.04
N THR A 88 3.02 12.32 -15.71
CA THR A 88 4.30 12.81 -16.25
C THR A 88 4.74 12.08 -17.52
N SER A 89 4.12 10.93 -17.84
CA SER A 89 4.41 10.21 -19.07
C SER A 89 3.94 10.95 -20.31
N THR A 90 4.90 11.27 -21.18
CA THR A 90 4.69 11.92 -22.49
C THR A 90 3.91 11.05 -23.48
N HIS A 91 3.86 9.74 -23.24
CA HIS A 91 3.15 8.78 -24.08
C HIS A 91 1.90 8.24 -23.36
N VAL A 92 0.73 8.59 -23.87
CA VAL A 92 -0.58 8.17 -23.33
C VAL A 92 -0.68 6.65 -23.17
N TRP A 93 -0.14 5.88 -24.13
CA TRP A 93 -0.13 4.42 -24.09
C TRP A 93 0.63 3.87 -22.87
N MET A 94 1.70 4.52 -22.43
CA MET A 94 2.42 4.15 -21.20
C MET A 94 1.60 4.45 -19.95
N SER A 95 0.91 5.60 -19.89
CA SER A 95 0.00 5.93 -18.78
C SER A 95 -1.11 4.90 -18.64
N VAL A 96 -1.71 4.49 -19.77
CA VAL A 96 -2.78 3.48 -19.80
C VAL A 96 -2.24 2.11 -19.38
N ALA A 97 -1.11 1.67 -19.94
CA ALA A 97 -0.49 0.39 -19.56
C ALA A 97 -0.14 0.36 -18.07
N TYR A 98 0.35 1.48 -17.53
CA TYR A 98 0.62 1.61 -16.11
C TYR A 98 -0.65 1.51 -15.28
N LEU A 99 -1.69 2.28 -15.58
CA LEU A 99 -2.99 2.21 -14.87
C LEU A 99 -3.54 0.78 -14.86
N VAL A 100 -3.51 0.09 -15.99
CA VAL A 100 -3.96 -1.30 -16.11
C VAL A 100 -3.12 -2.23 -15.24
N ALA A 101 -1.78 -2.14 -15.31
CA ALA A 101 -0.89 -2.93 -14.47
C ALA A 101 -1.15 -2.67 -12.98
N THR A 102 -1.37 -1.41 -12.62
CA THR A 102 -1.64 -0.97 -11.26
C THR A 102 -2.92 -1.60 -10.70
N VAL A 103 -4.00 -1.55 -11.46
CA VAL A 103 -5.30 -2.14 -11.08
C VAL A 103 -5.19 -3.66 -10.97
N PHE A 104 -4.49 -4.29 -11.92
CA PHE A 104 -4.30 -5.74 -11.92
C PHE A 104 -3.49 -6.20 -10.70
N VAL A 105 -2.36 -5.54 -10.42
CA VAL A 105 -1.51 -5.82 -9.26
C VAL A 105 -2.28 -5.58 -7.96
N ALA A 106 -3.03 -4.48 -7.85
CA ALA A 106 -3.84 -4.19 -6.66
C ALA A 106 -4.89 -5.29 -6.41
N THR A 107 -5.62 -5.68 -7.46
CA THR A 107 -6.69 -6.70 -7.35
C THR A 107 -6.11 -8.07 -7.02
N GLY A 108 -5.04 -8.47 -7.70
CA GLY A 108 -4.33 -9.72 -7.45
C GLY A 108 -3.74 -9.76 -6.05
N ALA A 109 -3.09 -8.69 -5.60
CA ALA A 109 -2.53 -8.57 -4.26
C ALA A 109 -3.60 -8.70 -3.16
N ILE A 110 -4.74 -8.04 -3.32
CA ILE A 110 -5.86 -8.17 -2.38
C ILE A 110 -6.38 -9.60 -2.35
N ALA A 111 -6.61 -10.22 -3.52
CA ALA A 111 -7.06 -11.61 -3.60
C ALA A 111 -6.07 -12.57 -2.93
N THR A 112 -4.77 -12.40 -3.19
CA THR A 112 -3.70 -13.17 -2.56
C THR A 112 -3.70 -12.98 -1.05
N GLY A 113 -3.77 -11.75 -0.54
CA GLY A 113 -3.85 -11.45 0.90
C GLY A 113 -5.05 -12.12 1.57
N ARG A 114 -6.21 -12.11 0.91
CA ARG A 114 -7.40 -12.82 1.40
C ARG A 114 -7.17 -14.33 1.48
N LEU A 115 -6.51 -14.89 0.47
CA LEU A 115 -6.22 -16.32 0.39
C LEU A 115 -5.21 -16.74 1.47
N THR A 116 -4.12 -15.99 1.64
CA THR A 116 -3.13 -16.26 2.70
C THR A 116 -3.74 -16.15 4.09
N ALA A 117 -4.58 -15.16 4.35
CA ALA A 117 -5.28 -15.05 5.64
C ALA A 117 -6.23 -16.24 5.91
N ARG A 118 -6.85 -16.80 4.87
CA ARG A 118 -7.70 -18.00 5.00
C ARG A 118 -6.88 -19.27 5.21
N LEU A 119 -5.74 -19.40 4.55
CA LEU A 119 -4.85 -20.56 4.69
C LEU A 119 -4.14 -20.56 6.05
N GLY A 120 -3.69 -19.39 6.53
CA GLY A 120 -3.03 -19.27 7.83
C GLY A 120 -3.97 -19.34 9.04
N ALA A 121 -5.28 -19.40 8.83
CA ALA A 121 -6.28 -19.59 9.89
C ALA A 121 -6.69 -21.07 10.08
N ARG A 122 -6.08 -21.99 9.31
CA ARG A 122 -6.19 -23.45 9.49
C ARG A 122 -4.97 -23.99 10.20
#